data_AF-A0A7Y5PZX1-F1
#
_entry.id   AF-A0A7Y5PZX1-F1
#
_cell.length_a   1.000
_cell.length_b   1.000
_cell.length_c   1.000
_cell.angle_alpha   90.00
_cell.angle_beta   90.00
_cell.angle_gamma   90.00
#
_symmetry.space_group_name_H-M   'P 1'
#
loop_
_entity.id
_entity.type
_entity.pdbx_description
1 polymer ?
#
loop_
_entity_poly.entity_id
_entity_poly.type
_entity_poly.pdbx_seq_one_letter_code
_entity_poly.pdbx_strand_id
1 'polypeptide(L)' 'MSEGPLVLVADDEPLVLEVAVAFLERAGFRVLTARDGVEALALHARLGAELAA' A
#
# COMPACT_ATOMS: atom_id res chain seq x y z
N MET A 1 16.10 5.87 -7.68
CA MET A 1 14.88 5.05 -7.55
C MET A 1 14.68 4.86 -6.06
N SER A 2 13.49 5.14 -5.51
CA SER A 2 13.28 4.96 -4.07
C SER A 2 13.30 3.45 -3.74
N GLU A 3 14.29 3.02 -2.96
CA GLU A 3 14.47 1.64 -2.49
C GLU A 3 13.72 1.37 -1.17
N GLY A 4 12.75 2.21 -0.82
CA GLY A 4 12.00 2.08 0.43
C GLY A 4 11.14 0.81 0.49
N PRO A 5 10.81 0.31 1.70
CA PRO A 5 9.94 -0.85 1.86
C PRO A 5 8.57 -0.61 1.21
N LEU A 6 7.97 -1.68 0.68
CA LEU A 6 6.65 -1.64 0.06
C LEU A 6 5.57 -1.90 1.12
N VAL A 7 4.58 -1.01 1.20
CA VAL A 7 3.43 -1.11 2.10
C VAL A 7 2.15 -1.21 1.27
N LEU A 8 1.25 -2.11 1.65
CA LEU A 8 -0.10 -2.24 1.09
C LEU A 8 -1.11 -1.65 2.08
N VAL A 9 -1.85 -0.63 1.66
CA VAL A 9 -2.91 0.01 2.45
C VAL A 9 -4.27 -0.37 1.85
N ALA A 10 -5.17 -0.90 2.66
CA ALA A 10 -6.52 -1.26 2.23
C ALA A 10 -7.55 -0.44 3.01
N ASP A 11 -8.36 0.34 2.28
CA ASP A 11 -9.41 1.19 2.83
C ASP A 11 -10.45 1.47 1.72
N ASP A 12 -11.74 1.40 2.02
CA ASP A 12 -12.82 1.62 1.05
C ASP A 12 -13.13 3.11 0.83
N GLU A 13 -12.63 3.99 1.69
CA GLU A 13 -12.78 5.44 1.56
C GLU A 13 -11.60 6.06 0.75
N PRO A 14 -11.85 6.61 -0.46
CA PRO A 14 -10.78 7.13 -1.32
C PRO A 14 -9.95 8.24 -0.67
N LEU A 15 -10.59 9.10 0.13
CA LEU A 15 -9.91 10.19 0.83
C LEU A 15 -8.91 9.66 1.87
N VAL A 16 -9.25 8.57 2.56
CA VAL A 16 -8.37 7.96 3.56
C VAL A 16 -7.14 7.36 2.86
N LEU A 17 -7.34 6.67 1.73
CA LEU A 17 -6.23 6.17 0.91
C LEU A 17 -5.29 7.30 0.45
N GLU A 18 -5.84 8.41 -0.07
CA GLU A 18 -5.04 9.55 -0.54
C GLU A 18 -4.16 10.14 0.58
N VAL A 19 -4.75 10.33 1.77
CA VAL A 19 -4.02 10.85 2.94
C VAL A 19 -2.94 9.86 3.40
N ALA A 20 -3.27 8.56 3.47
CA ALA A 20 -2.33 7.53 3.88
C ALA A 20 -1.14 7.40 2.91
N VAL A 21 -1.40 7.42 1.60
CA VAL A 21 -0.37 7.40 0.56
C VAL A 21 0.55 8.61 0.71
N ALA A 22 0.00 9.82 0.80
CA ALA A 22 0.80 11.03 0.92
C ALA A 22 1.70 11.01 2.16
N PHE A 23 1.21 10.48 3.30
CA PHE A 23 1.98 10.36 4.52
C PHE A 23 3.12 9.33 4.39
N LEU A 24 2.81 8.13 3.90
CA LEU A 24 3.76 7.02 3.79
C LEU A 24 4.84 7.28 2.72
N GLU A 25 4.47 7.86 1.58
CA GLU A 25 5.46 8.24 0.55
C GLU A 25 6.43 9.31 1.06
N ARG A 26 5.93 10.31 1.82
CA ARG A 26 6.79 11.31 2.48
C ARG A 26 7.72 10.69 3.53
N ALA A 27 7.31 9.59 4.15
CA ALA A 27 8.14 8.81 5.06
C ALA A 27 9.13 7.87 4.34
N GLY A 28 9.13 7.85 3.00
CA GLY A 28 10.08 7.10 2.18
C GLY A 28 9.62 5.69 1.81
N PHE A 29 8.37 5.32 2.08
CA PHE A 29 7.82 4.04 1.66
C PHE A 29 7.36 4.07 0.20
N ARG A 30 7.33 2.89 -0.41
CA ARG A 30 6.55 2.64 -1.63
C ARG A 30 5.17 2.20 -1.19
N VAL A 31 4.12 2.74 -1.79
CA VAL A 31 2.74 2.45 -1.36
C VAL A 31 1.94 1.81 -2.49
N LEU A 32 1.22 0.74 -2.16
CA LEU A 32 0.13 0.20 -2.96
C LEU A 32 -1.16 0.35 -2.19
N THR A 33 -2.25 0.57 -2.93
CA THR A 33 -3.58 0.71 -2.34
C THR A 33 -4.51 -0.39 -2.82
N ALA A 34 -5.47 -0.73 -1.98
CA ALA A 34 -6.60 -1.58 -2.29
C ALA A 34 -7.88 -0.93 -1.74
N ARG A 35 -8.98 -1.05 -2.46
CA ARG A 35 -10.29 -0.49 -2.06
C ARG A 35 -11.14 -1.45 -1.25
N ASP A 36 -10.71 -2.71 -1.17
CA ASP A 36 -11.37 -3.74 -0.40
C ASP A 36 -10.39 -4.88 -0.06
N GLY A 37 -10.87 -5.84 0.74
CA GLY A 37 -10.08 -6.99 1.14
C GLY A 37 -9.76 -7.96 -0.01
N VAL A 38 -10.59 -8.03 -1.05
CA VAL A 38 -10.37 -8.94 -2.19
C VAL A 38 -9.21 -8.43 -3.04
N GLU A 39 -9.21 -7.14 -3.36
CA GLU A 39 -8.10 -6.46 -4.04
C GLU A 39 -6.82 -6.54 -3.20
N ALA A 40 -6.91 -6.32 -1.88
CA ALA A 40 -5.76 -6.42 -0.99
C ALA A 40 -5.15 -7.83 -0.97
N LEU A 41 -5.97 -8.87 -0.84
CA LEU A 41 -5.51 -10.26 -0.87
C LEU A 41 -4.91 -10.64 -2.23
N ALA A 42 -5.50 -10.17 -3.33
CA ALA A 42 -4.97 -10.40 -4.68
C ALA A 42 -3.59 -9.75 -4.87
N LEU A 43 -3.43 -8.51 -4.39
CA LEU A 43 -2.14 -7.79 -4.41
C LEU A 43 -1.11 -8.47 -3.51
N HIS A 44 -1.50 -8.87 -2.29
CA HIS A 44 -0.62 -9.58 -1.37
C HIS A 44 -0.14 -10.92 -1.95
N ALA A 45 -1.03 -11.72 -2.52
CA ALA A 45 -0.68 -12.99 -3.16
C ALA A 45 0.29 -12.81 -4.34
N ARG A 46 0.17 -11.72 -5.08
CA ARG A 46 1.05 -11.40 -6.22
C ARG A 46 2.45 -10.94 -5.80
N LEU A 47 2.57 -10.32 -4.63
CA LEU A 47 3.77 -9.57 -4.22
C LEU A 47 4.49 -10.16 -2.99
N GLY A 48 4.03 -11.30 -2.47
CA GLY A 48 4.27 -11.77 -1.09
C GLY A 48 5.69 -11.76 -0.50
N ALA A 49 6.77 -11.57 -1.26
CA ALA A 49 8.13 -11.43 -0.71
C ALA A 49 8.62 -9.96 -0.59
N GLU A 50 7.90 -8.99 -1.17
CA GLU A 50 8.30 -7.58 -1.21
C GLU A 50 7.58 -6.69 -0.17
N LEU A 51 6.48 -7.18 0.41
CA LEU A 51 5.67 -6.41 1.36
C LEU A 51 6.31 -6.41 2.75
N ALA A 52 6.54 -5.22 3.31
CA ALA A 52 6.86 -5.08 4.72
C ALA A 52 5.60 -5.37 5.55
N ALA A 53 5.71 -6.31 6.48
CA ALA A 53 4.67 -6.68 7.43
C ALA A 53 4.88 -6.00 8.78
#